data_AF-A0A420F0J3-F1
#
_entry.id   AF-A0A420F0J3-F1
#
_cell.length_a   1.000
_cell.length_b   1.000
_cell.length_c   1.000
_cell.angle_alpha   90.00
_cell.angle_beta   90.00
_cell.angle_gamma   90.00
#
_symmetry.space_group_name_H-M   'P 1'
#
loop_
_entity.id
_entity.type
_entity.pdbx_description
1 polymer ?
#
loop_
_entity_poly.entity_id
_entity_poly.type
_entity_poly.pdbx_seq_one_letter_code
_entity_poly.pdbx_strand_id
1 'polypeptide(L)'
;MATFDEWLHAYDVVYHALPAASGLACPNCGHRTLRLVFTAPPGAGHGYASFWCDTCLEGIALSRTPIPGGADVRSTDEPVEERNRGIPDYRLAT
;
A
#
# COMPACT_ATOMS: atom_id res chain seq x y z
N MET A 1 -8.41 -16.71 4.82
CA MET A 1 -7.86 -15.38 5.10
C MET A 1 -6.36 -15.51 5.01
N ALA A 2 -5.72 -14.70 4.17
CA ALA A 2 -4.27 -14.69 4.07
C ALA A 2 -3.63 -14.12 5.34
N THR A 3 -2.45 -14.63 5.72
CA THR A 3 -1.72 -14.18 6.91
C THR A 3 -1.02 -12.84 6.67
N PHE A 4 -0.60 -12.17 7.75
CA PHE A 4 0.24 -10.97 7.62
C PHE A 4 1.52 -11.22 6.81
N ASP A 5 2.17 -12.38 6.97
CA ASP A 5 3.41 -12.71 6.23
C ASP A 5 3.16 -12.88 4.73
N GLU A 6 2.03 -13.47 4.33
CA GLU A 6 1.63 -13.57 2.92
C GLU A 6 1.37 -12.18 2.30
N TRP A 7 0.75 -11.29 3.08
CA TRP A 7 0.56 -9.90 2.70
C TRP A 7 1.88 -9.12 2.63
N LEU A 8 2.81 -9.37 3.55
CA LEU A 8 4.13 -8.75 3.56
C LEU A 8 4.96 -9.21 2.36
N HIS A 9 4.88 -10.49 1.98
CA HIS A 9 5.50 -10.99 0.76
C HIS A 9 4.89 -10.36 -0.50
N ALA A 10 3.56 -10.26 -0.56
CA ALA A 10 2.89 -9.59 -1.67
C ALA A 10 3.26 -8.09 -1.76
N TYR A 11 3.40 -7.43 -0.61
CA TYR A 11 3.88 -6.06 -0.52
C TYR A 11 5.29 -5.92 -1.10
N ASP A 12 6.23 -6.79 -0.73
CA ASP A 12 7.62 -6.75 -1.21
C ASP A 12 7.70 -6.87 -2.74
N VAL A 13 6.94 -7.82 -3.31
CA VAL A 13 6.84 -8.00 -4.77
C VAL A 13 6.27 -6.75 -5.46
N VAL A 14 5.22 -6.14 -4.90
CA VAL A 14 4.61 -4.93 -5.47
C VAL A 14 5.55 -3.73 -5.32
N TYR A 15 6.18 -3.57 -4.17
CA TYR A 15 7.14 -2.51 -3.87
C TYR A 15 8.29 -2.49 -4.87
N HIS A 16 8.89 -3.65 -5.14
CA HIS A 16 10.00 -3.79 -6.08
C HIS A 16 9.62 -3.65 -7.55
N ALA A 17 8.32 -3.73 -7.88
CA ALA A 17 7.82 -3.51 -9.24
C ALA A 17 7.57 -2.03 -9.57
N LEU A 18 7.54 -1.13 -8.57
CA LEU A 18 7.24 0.28 -8.78
C LEU A 18 8.24 0.98 -9.72
N PRO A 19 7.79 1.96 -10.53
CA PRO A 19 6.41 2.46 -10.63
C PRO A 19 5.51 1.63 -11.57
N ALA A 20 5.98 0.50 -12.08
CA ALA A 20 5.18 -0.37 -12.94
C ALA A 20 4.16 -1.19 -12.13
N ALA A 21 3.12 -1.68 -12.81
CA ALA A 21 2.17 -2.60 -12.19
C ALA A 21 2.79 -4.00 -12.07
N SER A 22 2.79 -4.59 -10.86
CA SER A 22 3.30 -5.96 -10.65
C SER A 22 2.42 -7.03 -11.30
N GLY A 23 1.13 -6.73 -11.53
CA GLY A 23 0.13 -7.69 -11.95
C GLY A 23 -0.15 -8.80 -10.93
N LEU A 24 0.41 -8.71 -9.71
CA LEU A 24 0.29 -9.75 -8.68
C LEU A 24 -1.17 -9.96 -8.28
N ALA A 25 -1.55 -11.23 -8.07
CA ALA A 25 -2.87 -11.58 -7.54
C ALA A 25 -2.92 -11.33 -6.03
N CYS A 26 -4.06 -10.84 -5.54
CA CYS A 26 -4.29 -10.67 -4.11
C CYS A 26 -4.13 -12.02 -3.39
N PRO A 27 -3.33 -12.10 -2.30
CA PRO A 27 -3.10 -13.35 -1.57
C PRO A 27 -4.37 -13.88 -0.90
N ASN A 28 -5.35 -13.02 -0.63
CA ASN A 28 -6.60 -13.42 0.02
C ASN A 28 -7.68 -13.90 -0.97
N CYS A 29 -7.89 -13.19 -2.08
CA CYS A 29 -9.02 -13.45 -2.99
C CYS A 29 -8.65 -13.73 -4.46
N GLY A 30 -7.36 -13.67 -4.83
CA GLY A 30 -6.87 -13.99 -6.17
C GLY A 30 -7.10 -12.90 -7.25
N HIS A 31 -7.87 -11.84 -6.97
CA HIS A 31 -8.05 -10.74 -7.92
C HIS A 31 -6.79 -9.87 -8.04
N ARG A 32 -6.51 -9.35 -9.25
CA ARG A 32 -5.33 -8.53 -9.56
C ARG A 32 -5.61 -7.03 -9.39
N THR A 33 -6.12 -6.67 -8.22
CA THR A 33 -6.58 -5.31 -7.86
C THR A 33 -5.87 -4.78 -6.63
N LEU A 34 -4.59 -5.15 -6.46
CA LEU A 34 -3.74 -4.67 -5.38
C LEU A 34 -3.39 -3.20 -5.60
N ARG A 35 -3.42 -2.42 -4.52
CA ARG A 35 -3.13 -0.99 -4.46
C ARG A 35 -2.10 -0.73 -3.38
N LEU A 36 -1.14 0.13 -3.67
CA LEU A 36 -0.11 0.59 -2.75
C LEU A 36 -0.05 2.11 -2.81
N VAL A 37 -0.20 2.77 -1.66
CA VAL A 37 -0.08 4.22 -1.53
C VAL A 37 0.87 4.55 -0.39
N PHE A 38 1.81 5.45 -0.65
CA PHE A 38 2.69 6.00 0.37
C PHE A 38 2.16 7.33 0.90
N THR A 39 2.34 7.55 2.18
CA THR A 39 2.07 8.83 2.84
C THR A 39 3.29 9.24 3.65
N ALA A 40 3.82 10.43 3.44
CA ALA A 40 5.00 10.91 4.17
C ALA A 40 5.10 12.44 4.21
N PRO A 41 5.88 12.99 5.15
CA PRO A 41 6.28 14.40 5.08
C PRO A 41 7.04 14.70 3.78
N PRO A 42 6.89 15.92 3.20
CA PRO A 42 7.65 16.31 2.03
C PRO A 42 9.15 16.14 2.22
N GLY A 43 9.82 15.53 1.25
CA GLY A 43 11.27 15.28 1.29
C GLY A 43 11.73 14.18 2.25
N ALA A 44 10.82 13.50 2.95
CA ALA A 44 11.18 12.34 3.77
C ALA A 44 11.53 11.13 2.89
N GLY A 45 12.64 10.45 3.21
CA GLY A 45 13.03 9.19 2.55
C GLY A 45 12.23 7.97 3.02
N HIS A 46 11.32 8.13 3.97
CA HIS A 46 10.48 7.06 4.51
C HIS A 46 9.10 7.60 4.94
N GLY A 47 8.11 6.71 5.01
CA GLY A 47 6.73 7.06 5.34
C GLY A 47 5.89 5.88 5.80
N TYR A 48 4.59 6.00 5.58
CA TYR A 48 3.60 4.94 5.80
C TYR A 48 3.19 4.35 4.46
N ALA A 49 3.07 3.03 4.39
CA ALA A 49 2.51 2.34 3.23
C ALA A 49 1.13 1.77 3.59
N SER A 50 0.11 2.17 2.84
CA SER A 50 -1.20 1.50 2.83
C SER A 50 -1.24 0.55 1.64
N PHE A 51 -1.41 -0.74 1.91
CA PHE A 51 -1.40 -1.79 0.89
C PHE A 51 -2.64 -2.67 1.02
N TRP A 52 -3.52 -2.67 0.02
CA TRP A 52 -4.80 -3.38 0.08
C TRP A 52 -5.23 -3.93 -1.27
N CYS A 53 -6.30 -4.72 -1.28
CA CYS A 53 -7.00 -5.16 -2.49
C CYS A 53 -8.36 -4.44 -2.62
N ASP A 54 -8.61 -3.78 -3.75
CA ASP A 54 -9.90 -3.08 -4.01
C ASP A 54 -11.09 -4.04 -4.04
N THR A 55 -10.86 -5.35 -4.22
CA THR A 55 -11.95 -6.34 -4.35
C THR A 55 -12.38 -6.92 -3.00
N CYS A 56 -11.44 -7.34 -2.14
CA CYS A 56 -11.81 -7.95 -0.86
C CYS A 56 -11.71 -6.98 0.33
N LEU A 57 -11.20 -5.76 0.14
CA LEU A 57 -11.00 -4.75 1.19
C LEU A 57 -10.25 -5.32 2.42
N GLU A 58 -9.22 -6.11 2.13
CA GLU A 58 -8.23 -6.56 3.12
C GLU A 58 -6.85 -6.07 2.69
N GLY A 59 -5.94 -5.93 3.66
CA GLY A 59 -4.61 -5.39 3.41
C GLY A 59 -3.76 -5.27 4.66
N ILE A 60 -2.63 -4.59 4.54
CA ILE A 60 -1.72 -4.26 5.65
C ILE A 60 -1.34 -2.78 5.59
N ALA A 61 -0.97 -2.24 6.74
CA ALA A 61 -0.35 -0.93 6.86
C ALA A 61 1.05 -1.08 7.46
N LEU A 62 2.05 -0.49 6.80
CA LEU A 62 3.44 -0.52 7.27
C LEU A 62 3.90 0.89 7.64
N SER A 63 4.69 0.99 8.70
CA SER A 63 5.25 2.25 9.19
C SER A 63 6.75 2.31 8.95
N ARG A 64 7.29 3.52 8.73
CA ARG A 64 8.72 3.77 8.47
C ARG A 64 9.25 3.01 7.25
N THR A 65 8.39 2.86 6.25
CA THR A 65 8.69 2.22 4.99
C THR A 65 9.52 3.15 4.11
N PRO A 66 10.68 2.74 3.57
CA PRO A 66 11.42 3.53 2.58
C PRO A 66 10.53 3.87 1.38
N ILE A 67 10.67 5.08 0.85
CA ILE A 67 9.94 5.50 -0.35
C ILE A 67 10.84 5.28 -1.55
N PRO A 68 10.45 4.44 -2.54
CA PRO A 68 11.23 4.25 -3.74
C PRO A 68 11.11 5.48 -4.64
N GLY A 69 12.18 5.79 -5.36
CA GLY A 69 12.18 6.90 -6.32
C GLY A 69 11.12 6.69 -7.40
N GLY A 70 10.31 7.73 -7.66
CA GLY A 70 9.24 7.69 -8.67
C GLY A 70 7.93 7.06 -8.19
N ALA A 71 7.81 6.66 -6.92
CA ALA A 71 6.52 6.31 -6.33
C ALA A 71 5.65 7.56 -6.11
N ASP A 72 4.34 7.40 -6.30
CA ASP A 72 3.38 8.42 -5.90
C ASP A 72 3.28 8.44 -4.36
N VAL A 73 3.61 9.60 -3.77
CA VAL A 73 3.60 9.82 -2.33
C VAL A 73 2.64 10.96 -2.01
N ARG A 74 1.76 10.75 -1.04
CA ARG A 74 0.88 11.78 -0.51
C ARG A 74 1.53 12.49 0.67
N SER A 75 1.40 13.80 0.71
CA SER A 75 1.96 14.58 1.80
C SER A 75 1.19 14.37 3.09
N THR A 76 1.88 14.26 4.23
CA THR A 76 1.24 14.34 5.54
C THR A 76 0.78 15.74 5.91
N ASP A 77 1.24 16.76 5.18
CA ASP A 77 0.87 18.16 5.40
C ASP A 77 -0.47 18.50 4.73
N GLU A 78 -0.97 17.63 3.85
CA GLU A 78 -2.29 17.75 3.25
C GLU A 78 -3.41 17.48 4.27
N PRO A 79 -4.59 18.11 4.11
CA PRO A 79 -5.78 17.77 4.89
C PRO A 79 -6.06 16.27 4.86
N VAL A 80 -6.60 15.73 5.95
CA VAL A 80 -6.85 14.29 6.11
C VAL A 80 -7.68 13.72 4.97
N GLU A 81 -8.65 14.47 4.49
CA GLU A 81 -9.55 14.11 3.40
C GLU A 81 -8.80 13.95 2.06
N GLU A 82 -7.85 14.82 1.78
CA GLU A 82 -7.03 14.75 0.57
C GLU A 82 -6.01 13.62 0.68
N ARG A 83 -5.29 13.56 1.81
CA ARG A 83 -4.32 12.53 2.12
C ARG A 83 -4.90 11.12 2.01
N ASN A 84 -6.14 10.93 2.48
CA ASN A 84 -6.80 9.63 2.49
C ASN A 84 -7.68 9.37 1.25
N ARG A 85 -7.80 10.31 0.30
CA ARG A 85 -8.69 10.18 -0.86
C ARG A 85 -8.48 8.87 -1.63
N GLY A 86 -9.48 8.01 -1.73
CA GLY A 86 -9.36 6.73 -2.44
C GLY A 86 -8.57 5.63 -1.72
N ILE A 87 -8.15 5.85 -0.47
CA ILE A 87 -7.78 4.76 0.45
C ILE A 87 -9.09 4.36 1.18
N PRO A 88 -9.61 3.15 0.97
CA PRO A 88 -10.84 2.71 1.63
C PRO A 88 -10.56 2.34 3.10
N ASP A 89 -11.63 2.20 3.88
CA ASP A 89 -11.57 1.55 5.19
C ASP A 89 -11.44 0.02 5.01
N TYR A 90 -10.24 -0.45 4.67
CA TYR A 90 -9.93 -1.88 4.54
C TYR A 90 -9.60 -2.51 5.90
N ARG A 91 -9.89 -3.81 6.02
CA ARG A 91 -9.54 -4.59 7.22
C ARG A 91 -8.06 -4.94 7.19
N LEU A 92 -7.37 -4.72 8.32
CA LEU A 92 -5.99 -5.16 8.50
C LEU A 92 -5.95 -6.68 8.64
N ALA A 93 -5.14 -7.32 7.81
CA ALA A 93 -4.75 -8.71 7.96
C ALA A 93 -3.85 -8.84 9.19
N THR A 94 -4.10 -9.88 9.99
CA THR A 94 -3.38 -10.20 11.23
C THR A 94 -2.54 -11.45 11.05
#